data_AF-A0AA35NL32-F1
#
_entry.id   AF-A0AA35NL32-F1
#
_cell.length_a   1.000
_cell.length_b   1.000
_cell.length_c   1.000
_cell.angle_alpha   90.00
_cell.angle_beta   90.00
_cell.angle_gamma   90.00
#
_symmetry.space_group_name_H-M   'P 1'
#
loop_
_entity.id
_entity.type
_entity.pdbx_description
1 polymer ?
#
loop_
_entity_poly.entity_id
_entity_poly.type
_entity_poly.pdbx_seq_one_letter_code
_entity_poly.pdbx_strand_id
1 'polypeptide(L)'
;MVNGSVHLWGENGKPSLISAESVALVWFIKACGSEQTKALVKGLEVVFSNNTDLSPDGKLPVLILDDGMKVTGYVNIVLYLERNRHTAKHEENKSNEGSLAIVSKEDRLLEYALLNFIDLEMARLTDYQLFLNTKNYNEYTKKLFSKLLYFPMWYNTPLQLRFQARENCQEIIGSITLEDDEEFIESKALESASQLAQSKTFKITHENKVKNKQELQQVKYNLQFDNRLQNCIKHWLEVRKKLDESVILSSDILFHANLYVQLNLPDGNRIRSKLEQTFGDDFMNNISSKMDEIVQGSEKDLGQRDPHFKEQGNVVMSLYNLACKYI
;
A
#
# COMPACT_ATOMS: atom_id res chain seq x y z
N MET A 1 -8.64 9.23 26.16
CA MET A 1 -8.27 9.96 24.93
C MET A 1 -7.07 9.23 24.36
N VAL A 2 -7.05 8.91 23.07
CA VAL A 2 -5.91 8.23 22.47
C VAL A 2 -4.92 9.33 22.05
N ASN A 3 -3.87 9.52 22.84
CA ASN A 3 -2.79 10.44 22.53
C ASN A 3 -1.58 9.64 22.03
N GLY A 4 -1.00 10.09 20.93
CA GLY A 4 0.16 9.45 20.33
C GLY A 4 0.43 9.96 18.93
N SER A 5 1.40 9.34 18.27
CA SER A 5 1.81 9.69 16.91
C SER A 5 1.67 8.50 15.96
N VAL A 6 1.10 8.77 14.79
CA VAL A 6 1.01 7.84 13.67
C VAL A 6 2.15 8.14 12.70
N HIS A 7 3.03 7.16 12.52
CA HIS A 7 4.18 7.24 11.65
C HIS A 7 3.89 6.57 10.30
N LEU A 8 4.09 7.32 9.22
CA LEU A 8 3.67 6.97 7.86
C LEU A 8 4.79 7.11 6.83
N TRP A 9 4.57 6.50 5.66
CA TRP A 9 5.31 6.84 4.44
C TRP A 9 4.73 8.09 3.79
N GLY A 10 5.56 9.10 3.53
CA GLY A 10 5.14 10.32 2.86
C GLY A 10 6.23 11.36 2.67
N GLU A 11 5.92 12.36 1.87
CA GLU A 11 6.82 13.45 1.52
C GLU A 11 6.00 14.75 1.44
N ASN A 12 6.56 15.88 1.91
CA ASN A 12 5.95 17.20 1.78
C ASN A 12 4.49 17.27 2.33
N GLY A 13 4.25 16.63 3.47
CA GLY A 13 2.94 16.63 4.14
C GLY A 13 1.87 15.74 3.49
N LYS A 14 2.26 14.90 2.52
CA LYS A 14 1.33 14.00 1.81
C LYS A 14 1.79 12.54 1.90
N PRO A 15 0.85 11.58 2.01
CA PRO A 15 1.19 10.16 2.00
C PRO A 15 1.78 9.76 0.65
N SER A 16 2.77 8.88 0.69
CA SER A 16 3.43 8.35 -0.50
C SER A 16 2.63 7.18 -1.10
N LEU A 17 2.63 7.05 -2.43
CA LEU A 17 1.98 5.92 -3.11
C LEU A 17 2.67 4.57 -2.83
N ILE A 18 3.84 4.58 -2.17
CA ILE A 18 4.57 3.36 -1.82
C ILE A 18 3.85 2.51 -0.76
N SER A 19 2.89 3.07 -0.04
CA SER A 19 2.13 2.40 1.00
C SER A 19 0.65 2.78 0.91
N ALA A 20 -0.16 1.89 0.35
CA ALA A 20 -1.61 2.06 0.29
C ALA A 20 -2.22 2.18 1.70
N GLU A 21 -1.67 1.48 2.69
CA GLU A 21 -2.09 1.60 4.09
C GLU A 21 -1.82 3.00 4.67
N SER A 22 -0.67 3.62 4.35
CA SER A 22 -0.38 4.99 4.78
C SER A 22 -1.34 6.00 4.16
N VAL A 23 -1.68 5.82 2.87
CA VAL A 23 -2.71 6.61 2.18
C VAL A 23 -4.07 6.43 2.85
N ALA A 24 -4.47 5.18 3.09
CA ALA A 24 -5.74 4.84 3.74
C ALA A 24 -5.85 5.44 5.14
N LEU A 25 -4.76 5.45 5.92
CA LEU A 25 -4.79 5.98 7.28
C LEU A 25 -4.95 7.50 7.30
N VAL A 26 -4.29 8.22 6.38
CA VAL A 26 -4.52 9.67 6.22
C VAL A 26 -5.97 9.94 5.83
N TRP A 27 -6.52 9.16 4.90
CA TRP A 27 -7.91 9.29 4.46
C TRP A 27 -8.91 8.96 5.56
N PHE A 28 -8.64 7.95 6.38
CA PHE A 28 -9.44 7.60 7.55
C PHE A 28 -9.49 8.75 8.56
N ILE A 29 -8.35 9.36 8.87
CA ILE A 29 -8.30 10.51 9.79
C ILE A 29 -9.08 11.70 9.20
N LYS A 30 -8.94 11.98 7.90
CA LYS A 30 -9.71 13.02 7.22
C LYS A 30 -11.21 12.74 7.19
N ALA A 31 -11.62 11.48 7.05
CA ALA A 31 -13.02 11.08 7.01
C ALA A 31 -13.71 11.13 8.39
N CYS A 32 -12.95 11.28 9.48
CA CYS A 32 -13.45 11.47 10.83
C CYS A 32 -13.97 12.91 11.04
N GLY A 33 -15.05 13.27 10.35
CA GLY A 33 -15.64 14.61 10.37
C GLY A 33 -16.69 14.85 11.47
N SER A 34 -17.38 13.79 11.92
CA SER A 34 -18.45 13.88 12.93
C SER A 34 -17.88 13.99 14.35
N GLU A 35 -18.61 14.57 15.31
CA GLU A 35 -18.11 14.69 16.70
C GLU A 35 -17.71 13.34 17.32
N GLN A 36 -18.48 12.29 17.01
CA GLN A 36 -18.21 10.92 17.45
C GLN A 36 -16.93 10.34 16.83
N THR A 37 -16.68 10.59 15.53
CA THR A 37 -15.48 10.08 14.84
C THR A 37 -14.25 10.95 15.11
N LYS A 38 -14.41 12.27 15.28
CA LYS A 38 -13.37 13.19 15.74
C LYS A 38 -12.80 12.77 17.08
N ALA A 39 -13.63 12.27 18.00
CA ALA A 39 -13.16 11.76 19.28
C ALA A 39 -12.20 10.56 19.17
N LEU A 40 -12.23 9.79 18.06
CA LEU A 40 -11.33 8.67 17.82
C LEU A 40 -9.90 9.13 17.49
N VAL A 41 -9.79 10.24 16.76
CA VAL A 41 -8.52 10.75 16.23
C VAL A 41 -8.01 11.98 16.96
N LYS A 42 -8.79 12.54 17.89
CA LYS A 42 -8.42 13.72 18.67
C LYS A 42 -7.22 13.42 19.58
N GLY A 43 -6.10 14.07 19.30
CA GLY A 43 -4.83 13.86 20.02
C GLY A 43 -3.83 12.99 19.25
N LEU A 44 -4.19 12.52 18.05
CA LEU A 44 -3.24 11.85 17.16
C LEU A 44 -2.46 12.87 16.32
N GLU A 45 -1.14 12.70 16.32
CA GLU A 45 -0.23 13.46 15.47
C GLU A 45 0.19 12.61 14.27
N VAL A 46 0.07 13.15 13.05
CA VAL A 46 0.54 12.48 11.83
C VAL A 46 1.98 12.89 11.54
N VAL A 47 2.85 11.89 11.42
CA VAL A 47 4.29 12.07 11.24
C VAL A 47 4.76 11.28 10.02
N PHE A 48 5.26 11.96 9.00
CA PHE A 48 5.90 11.31 7.86
C PHE A 48 7.38 11.04 8.17
N SER A 49 7.64 10.04 9.02
CA SER A 49 9.00 9.71 9.47
C SER A 49 9.80 8.90 8.45
N ASN A 50 9.13 8.17 7.55
CA ASN A 50 9.76 7.29 6.55
C ASN A 50 10.78 6.29 7.14
N ASN A 51 10.64 5.95 8.42
CA ASN A 51 11.59 5.11 9.15
C ASN A 51 10.88 3.90 9.74
N THR A 52 11.17 2.73 9.18
CA THR A 52 10.58 1.45 9.63
C THR A 52 11.18 0.93 10.93
N ASP A 53 12.32 1.46 11.40
CA ASP A 53 12.92 1.05 12.68
C ASP A 53 12.04 1.41 13.89
N LEU A 54 11.09 2.34 13.71
CA LEU A 54 10.12 2.68 14.74
C LEU A 54 9.09 1.58 14.96
N SER A 55 8.88 0.72 13.96
CA SER A 55 7.91 -0.36 14.01
C SER A 55 8.52 -1.68 14.49
N PRO A 56 7.86 -2.44 15.38
CA PRO A 56 8.35 -3.76 15.80
C PRO A 56 8.43 -4.79 14.67
N ASP A 57 7.60 -4.66 13.64
CA ASP A 57 7.55 -5.57 12.49
C ASP A 57 8.28 -5.01 11.24
N GLY A 58 8.93 -3.84 11.37
CA GLY A 58 9.61 -3.19 10.26
C GLY A 58 8.68 -2.66 9.16
N LYS A 59 7.39 -2.45 9.45
CA LYS A 59 6.40 -1.91 8.51
C LYS A 59 5.87 -0.54 8.96
N LEU A 60 5.43 0.26 8.00
CA LEU A 60 4.62 1.46 8.25
C LEU A 60 3.29 1.28 7.50
N PRO A 61 2.14 1.65 8.09
CA PRO A 61 1.97 2.56 9.21
C PRO A 61 2.19 1.93 10.61
N VAL A 62 2.62 2.77 11.57
CA VAL A 62 2.64 2.41 13.01
C VAL A 62 2.09 3.54 13.87
N LEU A 63 1.19 3.21 14.80
CA LEU A 63 0.73 4.08 15.87
C LEU A 63 1.60 3.85 17.10
N ILE A 64 2.19 4.91 17.63
CA ILE A 64 2.97 4.91 18.88
C ILE A 64 2.22 5.77 19.90
N LEU A 65 1.79 5.16 20.99
CA LEU A 65 1.09 5.84 22.08
C LEU A 65 2.07 6.43 23.09
N ASP A 66 1.60 7.40 23.88
CA ASP A 66 2.41 8.06 24.93
C ASP A 66 2.96 7.08 25.98
N ASP A 67 2.26 5.95 26.20
CA ASP A 67 2.69 4.89 27.11
C ASP A 67 3.74 3.92 26.50
N GLY A 68 4.12 4.15 25.24
CA GLY A 68 5.08 3.35 24.50
C GLY A 68 4.48 2.14 23.77
N MET A 69 3.17 1.88 23.88
CA MET A 69 2.51 0.82 23.12
C MET A 69 2.54 1.15 21.62
N LYS A 70 2.81 0.11 20.81
CA LYS A 70 2.88 0.22 19.35
C LYS A 70 1.84 -0.67 18.68
N VAL A 71 1.12 -0.13 17.70
CA VAL A 71 0.13 -0.85 16.90
C VAL A 71 0.48 -0.66 15.42
N THR A 72 0.68 -1.75 14.68
CA THR A 72 1.20 -1.73 13.30
C THR A 72 0.16 -2.17 12.28
N GLY A 73 0.20 -1.57 11.09
CA GLY A 73 -0.73 -1.87 10.00
C GLY A 73 -2.07 -1.13 10.13
N TYR A 74 -2.68 -0.81 9.00
CA TYR A 74 -3.90 -0.01 8.94
C TYR A 74 -5.05 -0.69 9.70
N VAL A 75 -5.28 -1.98 9.43
CA VAL A 75 -6.39 -2.75 10.01
C VAL A 75 -6.31 -2.76 11.54
N ASN A 76 -5.14 -3.03 12.11
CA ASN A 76 -4.97 -3.08 13.56
C ASN A 76 -5.13 -1.71 14.20
N ILE A 77 -4.61 -0.65 13.55
CA ILE A 77 -4.74 0.73 14.05
C ILE A 77 -6.21 1.14 14.08
N VAL A 78 -6.96 0.92 13.00
CA VAL A 78 -8.40 1.25 12.95
C VAL A 78 -9.18 0.50 14.04
N LEU A 79 -8.97 -0.81 14.17
CA LEU A 79 -9.64 -1.61 15.20
C LEU A 79 -9.29 -1.16 16.62
N TYR A 80 -8.04 -0.75 16.84
CA TYR A 80 -7.59 -0.20 18.10
C TYR A 80 -8.31 1.12 18.42
N LEU A 81 -8.39 2.03 17.45
CA LEU A 81 -9.08 3.31 17.63
C LEU A 81 -10.58 3.12 17.90
N GLU A 82 -11.26 2.26 17.12
CA GLU A 82 -12.67 1.93 17.30
C GLU A 82 -12.95 1.29 18.67
N ARG A 83 -12.04 0.43 19.16
CA ARG A 83 -12.17 -0.21 20.47
C ARG A 83 -12.03 0.79 21.61
N ASN A 84 -11.20 1.81 21.47
CA ASN A 84 -10.95 2.83 22.49
C ASN A 84 -11.92 4.03 22.43
N ARG A 85 -13.05 3.85 21.74
CA ARG A 85 -14.14 4.83 21.71
C ARG A 85 -14.68 5.07 23.12
N HIS A 86 -14.67 6.33 23.56
CA HIS A 86 -15.42 6.74 24.75
C HIS A 86 -16.90 6.57 24.44
N THR A 87 -17.62 5.78 25.24
CA THR A 87 -19.05 5.54 25.09
C THR A 87 -19.83 6.82 25.45
N ALA A 88 -19.78 7.83 24.58
CA ALA A 88 -20.83 8.83 24.52
C ALA A 88 -22.11 8.09 24.13
N LYS A 89 -23.19 8.33 24.89
CA LYS A 89 -24.48 7.66 24.70
C LYS A 89 -24.89 7.73 23.23
N HIS A 90 -25.36 6.60 22.70
CA HIS A 90 -25.98 6.50 21.38
C HIS A 90 -27.05 7.58 21.21
N GLU A 91 -26.72 8.66 20.53
CA GLU A 91 -27.71 9.43 19.80
C GLU A 91 -27.54 9.03 18.33
N GLU A 92 -28.58 8.37 17.82
CA GLU A 92 -28.80 8.07 16.41
C GLU A 92 -28.97 9.37 15.62
N ASN A 93 -27.87 10.09 15.38
CA ASN A 93 -27.89 11.13 14.36
C ASN A 93 -27.68 10.48 13.00
N LYS A 94 -28.81 10.15 12.37
CA LYS A 94 -28.90 9.94 10.93
C LYS A 94 -28.33 11.16 10.19
N SER A 95 -27.74 10.87 9.04
CA SER A 95 -27.34 11.79 7.97
C SER A 95 -26.27 12.82 8.30
N ASN A 96 -25.01 12.40 8.15
CA ASN A 96 -24.03 13.20 7.40
C ASN A 96 -23.56 12.33 6.23
N GLU A 97 -24.19 12.49 5.06
CA GLU A 97 -23.66 11.94 3.81
C GLU A 97 -22.19 12.39 3.66
N GLY A 98 -21.28 11.44 3.49
CA GLY A 98 -19.85 11.71 3.30
C GLY A 98 -18.95 11.65 4.54
N SER A 99 -19.48 11.38 5.75
CA SER A 99 -18.65 11.11 6.94
C SER A 99 -18.48 9.61 7.19
N LEU A 100 -17.34 9.21 7.77
CA LEU A 100 -17.06 7.82 8.15
C LEU A 100 -18.17 7.26 9.05
N ALA A 101 -18.76 6.11 8.67
CA ALA A 101 -19.70 5.39 9.53
C ALA A 101 -18.97 4.66 10.64
N ILE A 102 -19.60 4.59 11.81
CA ILE A 102 -19.22 3.60 12.82
C ILE A 102 -20.16 2.41 12.69
N VAL A 103 -19.58 1.25 12.46
CA VAL A 103 -20.34 0.02 12.19
C VAL A 103 -21.07 -0.48 13.44
N SER A 104 -22.23 -1.08 13.20
CA SER A 104 -23.05 -1.70 14.23
C SER A 104 -22.33 -2.91 14.86
N LYS A 105 -22.76 -3.35 16.05
CA LYS A 105 -22.13 -4.50 16.71
C LYS A 105 -22.31 -5.81 15.90
N GLU A 106 -23.40 -5.93 15.15
CA GLU A 106 -23.76 -7.10 14.36
C GLU A 106 -22.88 -7.22 13.10
N ASP A 107 -22.58 -6.06 12.50
CA ASP A 107 -21.82 -5.97 11.24
C ASP A 107 -20.30 -5.90 11.45
N ARG A 108 -19.83 -5.69 12.69
CA ARG A 108 -18.40 -5.53 13.02
C ARG A 108 -17.54 -6.70 12.56
N LEU A 109 -18.06 -7.94 12.67
CA LEU A 109 -17.32 -9.12 12.22
C LEU A 109 -17.17 -9.14 10.69
N LEU A 110 -18.22 -8.71 9.98
CA LEU A 110 -18.22 -8.67 8.52
C LEU A 110 -17.30 -7.56 8.00
N GLU A 111 -17.32 -6.38 8.62
CA GLU A 111 -16.38 -5.31 8.30
C GLU A 111 -14.94 -5.73 8.56
N TYR A 112 -14.66 -6.37 9.71
CA TYR A 112 -13.32 -6.90 9.99
C TYR A 112 -12.87 -7.93 8.95
N ALA A 113 -13.77 -8.83 8.52
CA ALA A 113 -13.48 -9.79 7.47
C ALA A 113 -13.17 -9.09 6.13
N LEU A 114 -13.89 -8.03 5.78
CA LEU A 114 -13.61 -7.21 4.59
C LEU A 114 -12.27 -6.50 4.67
N LEU A 115 -11.95 -5.87 5.81
CA LEU A 115 -10.66 -5.22 6.05
C LEU A 115 -9.50 -6.20 5.89
N ASN A 116 -9.59 -7.35 6.55
CA ASN A 116 -8.57 -8.39 6.48
C ASN A 116 -8.46 -9.01 5.07
N PHE A 117 -9.58 -9.14 4.35
CA PHE A 117 -9.57 -9.59 2.97
C PHE A 117 -8.81 -8.61 2.06
N ILE A 118 -9.05 -7.30 2.19
CA ILE A 118 -8.33 -6.28 1.41
C ILE A 118 -6.84 -6.30 1.78
N ASP A 119 -6.52 -6.35 3.07
CA ASP A 119 -5.14 -6.35 3.56
C ASP A 119 -4.33 -7.55 3.05
N LEU A 120 -4.94 -8.73 2.95
CA LEU A 120 -4.24 -9.92 2.47
C LEU A 120 -4.21 -10.06 0.93
N GLU A 121 -5.33 -9.77 0.27
CA GLU A 121 -5.50 -10.03 -1.16
C GLU A 121 -5.19 -8.80 -2.02
N MET A 122 -5.82 -7.66 -1.72
CA MET A 122 -5.64 -6.45 -2.52
C MET A 122 -4.27 -5.81 -2.29
N ALA A 123 -3.77 -5.78 -1.04
CA ALA A 123 -2.45 -5.23 -0.77
C ALA A 123 -1.35 -6.03 -1.49
N ARG A 124 -1.48 -7.36 -1.54
CA ARG A 124 -0.58 -8.25 -2.30
C ARG A 124 -0.56 -7.91 -3.79
N LEU A 125 -1.72 -7.61 -4.39
CA LEU A 125 -1.80 -7.17 -5.79
C LEU A 125 -1.19 -5.77 -5.99
N THR A 126 -1.37 -4.86 -5.03
CA THR A 126 -0.76 -3.54 -5.05
C THR A 126 0.77 -3.63 -4.96
N ASP A 127 1.30 -4.48 -4.07
CA ASP A 127 2.74 -4.74 -3.94
C ASP A 127 3.33 -5.33 -5.23
N TYR A 128 2.60 -6.24 -5.88
CA TYR A 128 2.98 -6.73 -7.21
C TYR A 128 3.15 -5.58 -8.21
N GLN A 129 2.19 -4.66 -8.27
CA GLN A 129 2.28 -3.53 -9.20
C GLN A 129 3.37 -2.53 -8.83
N LEU A 130 3.68 -2.36 -7.54
CA LEU A 130 4.72 -1.45 -7.09
C LEU A 130 6.14 -2.00 -7.33
N PHE A 131 6.37 -3.28 -7.03
CA PHE A 131 7.72 -3.84 -6.95
C PHE A 131 8.06 -4.86 -8.04
N LEU A 132 7.08 -5.65 -8.49
CA LEU A 132 7.32 -6.74 -9.44
C LEU A 132 7.04 -6.33 -10.89
N ASN A 133 6.11 -5.41 -11.13
CA ASN A 133 5.95 -4.79 -12.44
C ASN A 133 7.20 -3.97 -12.78
N THR A 134 7.95 -4.45 -13.77
CA THR A 134 9.25 -3.87 -14.18
C THR A 134 9.14 -2.42 -14.60
N LYS A 135 8.03 -2.01 -15.23
CA LYS A 135 7.81 -0.63 -15.66
C LYS A 135 7.65 0.29 -14.45
N ASN A 136 6.72 -0.04 -13.56
CA ASN A 136 6.46 0.73 -12.34
C ASN A 136 7.69 0.78 -11.42
N TYR A 137 8.36 -0.35 -11.24
CA TYR A 137 9.51 -0.42 -10.35
C TYR A 137 10.67 0.47 -10.82
N ASN A 138 10.99 0.40 -12.12
CA ASN A 138 12.12 1.13 -12.69
C ASN A 138 11.85 2.62 -12.92
N GLU A 139 10.64 2.97 -13.32
CA GLU A 139 10.28 4.36 -13.63
C GLU A 139 9.97 5.16 -12.36
N TYR A 140 9.28 4.53 -11.39
CA TYR A 140 8.75 5.17 -10.20
C TYR A 140 9.39 4.65 -8.90
N THR A 141 9.13 3.41 -8.52
CA THR A 141 9.34 2.89 -7.15
C THR A 141 10.78 3.01 -6.66
N LYS A 142 11.76 2.50 -7.43
CA LYS A 142 13.16 2.50 -6.98
C LYS A 142 13.75 3.90 -6.80
N LYS A 143 13.24 4.88 -7.55
CA LYS A 143 13.69 6.28 -7.49
C LYS A 143 12.97 7.08 -6.40
N LEU A 144 11.85 6.58 -5.90
CA LEU A 144 11.08 7.26 -4.86
C LEU A 144 11.79 7.21 -3.51
N PHE A 145 12.44 6.09 -3.20
CA PHE A 145 13.14 5.91 -1.93
C PHE A 145 14.31 6.88 -1.71
N SER A 146 14.92 7.44 -2.77
CA SER A 146 15.95 8.46 -2.60
C SER A 146 15.40 9.79 -2.08
N LYS A 147 14.09 10.02 -2.20
CA LYS A 147 13.41 11.19 -1.63
C LYS A 147 12.89 10.93 -0.21
N LEU A 148 12.47 9.70 0.06
CA LEU A 148 11.87 9.32 1.33
C LEU A 148 12.91 9.01 2.41
N LEU A 149 14.02 8.37 2.04
CA LEU A 149 15.04 7.89 2.96
C LEU A 149 16.28 8.79 2.96
N TYR A 150 17.15 8.60 3.95
CA TYR A 150 18.45 9.26 4.01
C TYR A 150 19.53 8.43 3.31
N PHE A 151 20.53 9.10 2.75
CA PHE A 151 21.76 8.44 2.30
C PHE A 151 22.47 7.81 3.50
N PRO A 152 22.94 6.54 3.45
CA PRO A 152 23.11 5.67 2.27
C PRO A 152 21.99 4.63 2.04
N MET A 153 20.87 4.69 2.75
CA MET A 153 19.86 3.61 2.81
C MET A 153 18.95 3.51 1.57
N TRP A 154 19.17 4.33 0.55
CA TRP A 154 18.31 4.45 -0.63
C TRP A 154 18.16 3.17 -1.46
N TYR A 155 19.17 2.30 -1.45
CA TYR A 155 19.25 1.15 -2.36
C TYR A 155 18.73 -0.14 -1.74
N ASN A 156 18.87 -0.31 -0.43
CA ASN A 156 18.59 -1.59 0.22
C ASN A 156 17.07 -1.79 0.43
N THR A 157 16.37 -0.77 0.93
CA THR A 157 14.93 -0.84 1.19
C THR A 157 14.08 -1.25 -0.02
N PRO A 158 14.22 -0.64 -1.22
CA PRO A 158 13.44 -1.08 -2.39
C PRO A 158 13.74 -2.51 -2.81
N LEU A 159 14.97 -3.00 -2.65
CA LEU A 159 15.34 -4.38 -2.98
C LEU A 159 14.71 -5.37 -1.98
N GLN A 160 14.75 -5.06 -0.69
CA GLN A 160 14.13 -5.87 0.35
C GLN A 160 12.62 -5.96 0.16
N LEU A 161 11.93 -4.84 -0.09
CA LEU A 161 10.50 -4.82 -0.34
C LEU A 161 10.12 -5.57 -1.62
N ARG A 162 10.96 -5.49 -2.66
CA ARG A 162 10.76 -6.27 -3.88
C ARG A 162 10.93 -7.77 -3.67
N PHE A 163 11.87 -8.17 -2.84
CA PHE A 163 12.05 -9.56 -2.44
C PHE A 163 10.83 -10.06 -1.64
N GLN A 164 10.36 -9.30 -0.66
CA GLN A 164 9.16 -9.64 0.12
C GLN A 164 7.90 -9.73 -0.76
N ALA A 165 7.71 -8.78 -1.68
CA ALA A 165 6.60 -8.80 -2.62
C ALA A 165 6.64 -10.05 -3.51
N ARG A 166 7.85 -10.50 -3.90
CA ARG A 166 8.02 -11.75 -4.66
C ARG A 166 7.55 -12.94 -3.85
N GLU A 167 8.02 -13.11 -2.62
CA GLU A 167 7.62 -14.23 -1.75
C GLU A 167 6.09 -14.26 -1.57
N ASN A 168 5.48 -13.10 -1.32
CA ASN A 168 4.03 -13.00 -1.12
C ASN A 168 3.21 -13.30 -2.40
N CYS A 169 3.78 -13.04 -3.59
CA CYS A 169 3.08 -13.20 -4.87
C CYS A 169 3.38 -14.51 -5.61
N GLN A 170 4.41 -15.26 -5.19
CA GLN A 170 4.85 -16.50 -5.86
C GLN A 170 3.73 -17.53 -6.02
N GLU A 171 2.88 -17.68 -5.01
CA GLU A 171 1.77 -18.64 -5.02
C GLU A 171 0.65 -18.26 -6.02
N ILE A 172 0.51 -16.97 -6.35
CA ILE A 172 -0.61 -16.47 -7.15
C ILE A 172 -0.22 -16.28 -8.62
N ILE A 173 0.92 -15.64 -8.87
CA ILE A 173 1.32 -15.20 -10.22
C ILE A 173 2.44 -16.10 -10.79
N GLY A 174 2.88 -17.09 -10.00
CA GLY A 174 3.95 -18.02 -10.35
C GLY A 174 5.33 -17.46 -10.01
N SER A 175 6.37 -18.30 -10.13
CA SER A 175 7.75 -17.89 -9.87
C SER A 175 8.23 -16.90 -10.92
N ILE A 176 8.26 -15.62 -10.56
CA ILE A 176 8.78 -14.55 -11.40
C ILE A 176 10.30 -14.53 -11.25
N THR A 177 11.01 -15.07 -12.23
CA THR A 177 12.45 -14.84 -12.41
C THR A 177 12.65 -13.38 -12.84
N LEU A 178 13.29 -12.57 -11.99
CA LEU A 178 13.66 -11.19 -12.31
C LEU A 178 15.11 -11.13 -12.80
N GLU A 179 15.45 -10.01 -13.45
CA GLU A 179 16.78 -9.80 -14.04
C GLU A 179 17.93 -9.78 -13.01
N ASP A 180 17.59 -9.56 -11.73
CA ASP A 180 18.54 -9.47 -10.63
C ASP A 180 18.75 -10.80 -9.88
N ASP A 181 18.05 -11.88 -10.29
CA ASP A 181 18.18 -13.18 -9.62
C ASP A 181 19.50 -13.85 -9.99
N GLU A 182 20.19 -14.43 -9.01
CA GLU A 182 21.45 -15.16 -9.23
C GLU A 182 21.29 -16.25 -10.29
N GLU A 183 20.15 -16.96 -10.30
CA GLU A 183 19.83 -17.97 -11.31
C GLU A 183 19.67 -17.36 -12.73
N PHE A 184 19.16 -16.13 -12.82
CA PHE A 184 19.09 -15.40 -14.09
C PHE A 184 20.46 -14.86 -14.51
N ILE A 185 21.26 -14.38 -13.56
CA ILE A 185 22.61 -13.88 -13.81
C ILE A 185 23.54 -15.03 -14.23
N GLU A 186 23.48 -16.17 -13.56
CA GLU A 186 24.26 -17.37 -13.87
C GLU A 186 23.83 -17.99 -15.21
N SER A 187 22.53 -18.11 -15.48
CA SER A 187 22.08 -18.59 -16.79
C SER A 187 22.52 -17.65 -17.92
N LYS A 188 22.42 -16.34 -17.72
CA LYS A 188 22.89 -15.33 -18.69
C LYS A 188 24.42 -15.31 -18.79
N ALA A 189 25.17 -15.58 -17.73
CA ALA A 189 26.62 -15.69 -17.73
C ALA A 189 27.10 -16.94 -18.46
N LEU A 190 26.45 -18.08 -18.23
CA LEU A 190 26.73 -19.35 -18.90
C LEU A 190 26.38 -19.27 -20.40
N GLU A 191 25.24 -18.65 -20.73
CA GLU A 191 24.84 -18.40 -22.11
C GLU A 191 25.77 -17.40 -22.80
N SER A 192 26.14 -16.29 -22.17
CA SER A 192 27.05 -15.29 -22.75
C SER A 192 28.47 -15.82 -22.94
N ALA A 193 28.96 -16.69 -22.05
CA ALA A 193 30.22 -17.41 -22.25
C ALA A 193 30.18 -18.34 -23.47
N SER A 194 29.04 -19.01 -23.73
CA SER A 194 28.84 -19.81 -24.94
C SER A 194 28.70 -18.97 -26.23
N GLN A 195 28.22 -17.72 -26.10
CA GLN A 195 27.96 -16.80 -27.21
C GLN A 195 29.18 -15.96 -27.64
N LEU A 196 30.15 -15.74 -26.75
CA LEU A 196 31.43 -15.08 -27.08
C LEU A 196 32.19 -15.82 -28.20
N ALA A 197 31.88 -17.09 -28.43
CA ALA A 197 32.43 -17.92 -29.51
C ALA A 197 31.62 -17.86 -30.84
N GLN A 198 30.49 -17.14 -30.89
CA GLN A 198 29.55 -17.17 -32.02
C GLN A 198 29.45 -15.82 -32.76
N SER A 199 28.90 -15.83 -33.97
CA SER A 199 28.89 -14.67 -34.88
C SER A 199 28.07 -13.48 -34.34
N LYS A 200 28.44 -12.24 -34.72
CA LYS A 200 27.71 -11.01 -34.34
C LYS A 200 26.23 -11.08 -34.70
N THR A 201 25.89 -11.72 -35.82
CA THR A 201 24.51 -11.93 -36.25
C THR A 201 23.76 -12.87 -35.32
N PHE A 202 24.40 -13.94 -34.84
CA PHE A 202 23.79 -14.86 -33.89
C PHE A 202 23.50 -14.16 -32.55
N LYS A 203 24.42 -13.34 -32.05
CA LYS A 203 24.23 -12.54 -30.82
C LYS A 203 22.96 -11.68 -30.89
N ILE A 204 22.77 -10.93 -31.98
CA ILE A 204 21.58 -10.08 -32.16
C ILE A 204 20.30 -10.93 -32.23
N THR A 205 20.31 -12.03 -32.99
CA THR A 205 19.13 -12.90 -33.07
C THR A 205 18.78 -13.59 -31.75
N HIS A 206 19.79 -13.91 -30.93
CA HIS A 206 19.60 -14.50 -29.62
C HIS A 206 19.04 -13.47 -28.62
N GLU A 207 19.59 -12.25 -28.58
CA GLU A 207 19.06 -11.15 -27.78
C GLU A 207 17.57 -10.89 -28.09
N ASN A 208 17.20 -10.88 -29.37
CA ASN A 208 15.80 -10.75 -29.79
C ASN A 208 14.93 -11.94 -29.34
N LYS A 209 15.45 -13.18 -29.35
CA LYS A 209 14.73 -14.36 -28.86
C LYS A 209 14.48 -14.29 -27.36
N VAL A 210 15.49 -13.90 -26.58
CA VAL A 210 15.35 -13.73 -25.12
C VAL A 210 14.35 -12.64 -24.80
N LYS A 211 14.44 -11.50 -25.48
CA LYS A 211 13.49 -10.39 -25.31
C LYS A 211 12.05 -10.82 -25.64
N ASN A 212 11.82 -11.47 -26.77
CA ASN A 212 10.49 -11.98 -27.13
C ASN A 212 9.95 -12.99 -26.11
N LYS A 213 10.81 -13.87 -25.58
CA LYS A 213 10.42 -14.82 -24.53
C LYS A 213 10.02 -14.10 -23.24
N GLN A 214 10.78 -13.08 -22.83
CA GLN A 214 10.47 -12.27 -21.66
C GLN A 214 9.17 -11.49 -21.83
N GLU A 215 8.93 -10.90 -23.01
CA GLU A 215 7.68 -10.19 -23.32
C GLU A 215 6.47 -11.12 -23.23
N LEU A 216 6.54 -12.32 -23.81
CA LEU A 216 5.46 -13.31 -23.71
C LEU A 216 5.23 -13.75 -22.25
N GLN A 217 6.30 -13.94 -21.48
CA GLN A 217 6.19 -14.29 -20.07
C GLN A 217 5.55 -13.15 -19.26
N GLN A 218 5.91 -11.90 -19.54
CA GLN A 218 5.33 -10.73 -18.90
C GLN A 218 3.83 -10.60 -19.23
N VAL A 219 3.43 -10.83 -20.49
CA VAL A 219 2.01 -10.86 -20.88
C VAL A 219 1.25 -11.95 -20.14
N LYS A 220 1.85 -13.14 -19.97
CA LYS A 220 1.25 -14.22 -19.17
C LYS A 220 1.02 -13.80 -17.71
N TYR A 221 2.02 -13.20 -17.07
CA TYR A 221 1.88 -12.73 -15.68
C TYR A 221 0.87 -11.60 -15.54
N ASN A 222 0.83 -10.67 -16.51
CA ASN A 222 -0.18 -9.62 -16.54
C ASN A 222 -1.60 -10.20 -16.64
N LEU A 223 -1.81 -11.22 -17.48
CA LEU A 223 -3.12 -11.87 -17.58
C LEU A 223 -3.54 -12.56 -16.27
N GLN A 224 -2.60 -13.23 -15.59
CA GLN A 224 -2.87 -13.87 -14.30
C GLN A 224 -3.19 -12.84 -13.21
N PHE A 225 -2.41 -11.75 -13.18
CA PHE A 225 -2.67 -10.61 -12.31
C PHE A 225 -4.07 -10.02 -12.56
N ASP A 226 -4.40 -9.71 -13.81
CA ASP A 226 -5.66 -9.06 -14.17
C ASP A 226 -6.86 -9.94 -13.79
N ASN A 227 -6.78 -11.25 -14.04
CA ASN A 227 -7.80 -12.21 -13.64
C ASN A 227 -7.97 -12.26 -12.11
N ARG A 228 -6.87 -12.23 -11.36
CA ARG A 228 -6.93 -12.22 -9.89
C ARG A 228 -7.53 -10.93 -9.37
N LEU A 229 -7.09 -9.78 -9.89
CA LEU A 229 -7.61 -8.46 -9.51
C LEU A 229 -9.12 -8.38 -9.74
N GLN A 230 -9.58 -8.83 -10.91
CA GLN A 230 -11.00 -8.90 -11.24
C GLN A 230 -11.78 -9.76 -10.22
N ASN A 231 -11.28 -10.95 -9.89
CA ASN A 231 -11.93 -11.82 -8.92
C ASN A 231 -11.95 -11.24 -7.51
N CYS A 232 -10.84 -10.63 -7.06
CA CYS A 232 -10.75 -9.98 -5.75
C CYS A 232 -11.76 -8.83 -5.62
N ILE A 233 -11.84 -7.95 -6.63
CA ILE A 233 -12.81 -6.85 -6.66
C ILE A 233 -14.24 -7.39 -6.68
N LYS A 234 -14.51 -8.42 -7.50
CA LYS A 234 -15.85 -9.02 -7.59
C LYS A 234 -16.30 -9.60 -6.25
N HIS A 235 -15.46 -10.39 -5.58
CA HIS A 235 -15.77 -10.96 -4.27
C HIS A 235 -15.96 -9.87 -3.21
N TRP A 236 -15.11 -8.84 -3.22
CA TRP A 236 -15.25 -7.72 -2.30
C TRP A 236 -16.58 -6.99 -2.50
N LEU A 237 -16.96 -6.68 -3.74
CA LEU A 237 -18.23 -6.02 -4.06
C LEU A 237 -19.44 -6.88 -3.65
N GLU A 238 -19.39 -8.20 -3.88
CA GLU A 238 -20.48 -9.12 -3.49
C GLU A 238 -20.70 -9.16 -1.98
N VAL A 239 -19.63 -9.11 -1.20
CA VAL A 239 -19.72 -9.10 0.27
C VAL A 239 -20.07 -7.70 0.78
N ARG A 240 -19.53 -6.64 0.18
CA ARG A 240 -19.78 -5.25 0.55
C ARG A 240 -21.24 -4.84 0.38
N LYS A 241 -21.94 -5.40 -0.62
CA LYS A 241 -23.40 -5.27 -0.85
C LYS A 241 -24.27 -5.71 0.32
N LYS A 242 -23.75 -6.52 1.25
CA LYS A 242 -24.49 -6.98 2.43
C LYS A 242 -24.54 -5.94 3.55
N LEU A 243 -23.64 -4.96 3.48
CA LEU A 243 -23.60 -3.81 4.38
C LEU A 243 -24.25 -2.60 3.70
N ASP A 244 -24.52 -1.55 4.46
CA ASP A 244 -25.09 -0.32 3.92
C ASP A 244 -24.16 0.34 2.88
N GLU A 245 -24.58 0.38 1.62
CA GLU A 245 -23.82 0.97 0.50
C GLU A 245 -23.78 2.49 0.54
N SER A 246 -24.73 3.12 1.25
CA SER A 246 -24.84 4.58 1.31
C SER A 246 -23.77 5.23 2.19
N VAL A 247 -23.10 4.45 3.03
CA VAL A 247 -22.12 4.96 3.99
C VAL A 247 -20.71 4.49 3.69
N ILE A 248 -19.73 5.34 3.98
CA ILE A 248 -18.30 5.04 3.82
C ILE A 248 -17.82 4.30 5.06
N LEU A 249 -17.30 3.10 4.87
CA LEU A 249 -16.71 2.27 5.92
C LEU A 249 -15.18 2.34 5.90
N SER A 250 -14.55 1.89 6.98
CA SER A 250 -13.09 1.76 7.07
C SER A 250 -12.56 0.82 5.96
N SER A 251 -13.31 -0.24 5.64
CA SER A 251 -12.97 -1.14 4.52
C SER A 251 -12.96 -0.45 3.16
N ASP A 252 -13.88 0.51 2.93
CA ASP A 252 -13.97 1.22 1.65
C ASP A 252 -12.75 2.11 1.45
N ILE A 253 -12.26 2.73 2.52
CA ILE A 253 -11.08 3.58 2.50
C ILE A 253 -9.83 2.78 2.11
N LEU A 254 -9.61 1.61 2.72
CA LEU A 254 -8.46 0.76 2.37
C LEU A 254 -8.57 0.21 0.94
N PHE A 255 -9.78 -0.17 0.51
CA PHE A 255 -10.03 -0.62 -0.86
C PHE A 255 -9.72 0.49 -1.88
N HIS A 256 -10.25 1.70 -1.64
CA HIS A 256 -9.98 2.85 -2.50
C HIS A 256 -8.49 3.23 -2.48
N ALA A 257 -7.81 3.18 -1.34
CA ALA A 257 -6.38 3.50 -1.30
C ALA A 257 -5.54 2.55 -2.14
N ASN A 258 -5.85 1.24 -2.11
CA ASN A 258 -5.18 0.25 -2.97
C ASN A 258 -5.41 0.55 -4.46
N LEU A 259 -6.66 0.81 -4.85
CA LEU A 259 -6.97 1.11 -6.25
C LEU A 259 -6.34 2.45 -6.68
N TYR A 260 -6.34 3.46 -5.81
CA TYR A 260 -5.71 4.74 -6.05
C TYR A 260 -4.20 4.60 -6.32
N VAL A 261 -3.49 3.78 -5.53
CA VAL A 261 -2.08 3.49 -5.80
C VAL A 261 -1.92 2.82 -7.17
N GLN A 262 -2.68 1.76 -7.44
CA GLN A 262 -2.55 1.03 -8.72
C GLN A 262 -2.84 1.89 -9.94
N LEU A 263 -3.82 2.80 -9.88
CA LEU A 263 -4.21 3.67 -10.98
C LEU A 263 -3.24 4.83 -11.23
N ASN A 264 -2.55 5.32 -10.19
CA ASN A 264 -1.61 6.44 -10.30
C ASN A 264 -0.16 6.02 -10.61
N LEU A 265 0.09 4.72 -10.77
CA LEU A 265 1.39 4.21 -11.22
C LEU A 265 1.58 4.41 -12.74
N PRO A 266 2.83 4.37 -13.25
CA PRO A 266 3.11 4.51 -14.69
C PRO A 266 2.38 3.52 -15.62
N ASP A 267 2.03 2.34 -15.12
CA ASP A 267 1.25 1.32 -15.82
C ASP A 267 -0.24 1.28 -15.42
N GLY A 268 -0.71 2.28 -14.65
CA GLY A 268 -2.07 2.32 -14.10
C GLY A 268 -3.18 2.45 -15.14
N ASN A 269 -2.90 3.07 -16.30
CA ASN A 269 -3.86 3.17 -17.41
C ASN A 269 -4.26 1.80 -17.96
N ARG A 270 -3.35 0.81 -17.93
CA ARG A 270 -3.65 -0.57 -18.33
C ARG A 270 -4.72 -1.16 -17.40
N ILE A 271 -4.52 -0.98 -16.09
CA ILE A 271 -5.44 -1.47 -15.05
C ILE A 271 -6.80 -0.79 -15.19
N ARG A 272 -6.82 0.54 -15.39
CA ARG A 272 -8.04 1.30 -15.64
C ARG A 272 -8.84 0.72 -16.81
N SER A 273 -8.21 0.56 -17.97
CA SER A 273 -8.88 0.03 -19.17
C SER A 273 -9.46 -1.37 -18.96
N LYS A 274 -8.78 -2.21 -18.17
CA LYS A 274 -9.24 -3.56 -17.88
C LYS A 274 -10.42 -3.60 -16.91
N LEU A 275 -10.41 -2.70 -15.92
CA LEU A 275 -11.51 -2.56 -14.97
C LEU A 275 -12.75 -1.95 -15.63
N GLU A 276 -12.58 -0.97 -16.51
CA GLU A 276 -13.65 -0.39 -17.34
C GLU A 276 -14.33 -1.48 -18.20
N GLN A 277 -13.54 -2.34 -18.85
CA GLN A 277 -14.08 -3.49 -19.62
C GLN A 277 -14.90 -4.47 -18.78
N THR A 278 -14.63 -4.57 -17.48
CA THR A 278 -15.17 -5.62 -16.62
C THR A 278 -16.35 -5.15 -15.79
N PHE A 279 -16.25 -3.95 -15.22
CA PHE A 279 -17.21 -3.38 -14.28
C PHE A 279 -17.96 -2.17 -14.86
N GLY A 280 -17.57 -1.68 -16.04
CA GLY A 280 -18.14 -0.52 -16.71
C GLY A 280 -17.50 0.81 -16.30
N ASP A 281 -17.67 1.82 -17.15
CA ASP A 281 -17.11 3.16 -16.96
C ASP A 281 -17.76 3.89 -15.78
N ASP A 282 -19.06 3.68 -15.56
CA ASP A 282 -19.80 4.31 -14.46
C ASP A 282 -19.25 3.94 -13.08
N PHE A 283 -18.83 2.69 -12.92
CA PHE A 283 -18.22 2.20 -11.69
C PHE A 283 -16.87 2.88 -11.43
N MET A 284 -16.02 2.97 -12.46
CA MET A 284 -14.70 3.59 -12.35
C MET A 284 -14.79 5.09 -12.12
N ASN A 285 -15.76 5.76 -12.74
CA ASN A 285 -16.02 7.18 -12.54
C ASN A 285 -16.51 7.47 -11.12
N ASN A 286 -17.42 6.65 -10.59
CA ASN A 286 -17.90 6.78 -9.20
C ASN A 286 -16.78 6.56 -8.17
N ILE A 287 -15.93 5.55 -8.38
CA ILE A 287 -14.80 5.34 -7.48
C ILE A 287 -13.79 6.49 -7.58
N SER A 288 -13.50 6.96 -8.80
CA SER A 288 -12.58 8.08 -9.00
C SER A 288 -13.11 9.36 -8.35
N SER A 289 -14.40 9.65 -8.47
CA SER A 289 -15.00 10.82 -7.81
C SER A 289 -14.93 10.71 -6.28
N LYS A 290 -15.24 9.54 -5.71
CA LYS A 290 -15.10 9.29 -4.27
C LYS A 290 -13.66 9.43 -3.78
N MET A 291 -12.68 8.96 -4.56
CA MET A 291 -11.26 9.16 -4.25
C MET A 291 -10.89 10.64 -4.27
N ASP A 292 -11.30 11.37 -5.31
CA ASP A 292 -10.98 12.78 -5.47
C ASP A 292 -11.61 13.63 -4.35
N GLU A 293 -12.84 13.31 -3.92
CA GLU A 293 -13.49 13.94 -2.77
C GLU A 293 -12.67 13.76 -1.48
N ILE A 294 -12.19 12.54 -1.22
CA ILE A 294 -11.39 12.23 -0.03
C ILE A 294 -10.01 12.92 -0.09
N VAL A 295 -9.37 12.94 -1.27
CA VAL A 295 -8.07 13.59 -1.48
C VAL A 295 -8.17 15.10 -1.29
N GLN A 296 -9.21 15.72 -1.86
CA GLN A 296 -9.46 17.17 -1.77
C GLN A 296 -10.00 17.60 -0.40
N GLY A 297 -10.36 16.65 0.48
CA GLY A 297 -10.73 16.90 1.87
C GLY A 297 -9.70 17.77 2.60
N SER A 298 -10.21 18.77 3.34
CA SER A 298 -9.40 19.81 3.99
C SER A 298 -8.30 19.23 4.88
N GLU A 299 -7.07 19.71 4.72
CA GLU A 299 -5.92 19.35 5.56
C GLU A 299 -6.02 19.91 7.00
N LYS A 300 -7.01 20.77 7.28
CA LYS A 300 -7.17 21.46 8.57
C LYS A 300 -7.38 20.52 9.77
N ASP A 301 -7.90 19.32 9.53
CA ASP A 301 -8.16 18.33 10.58
C ASP A 301 -6.97 17.37 10.79
N LEU A 302 -5.88 17.48 9.99
CA LEU A 302 -4.68 16.66 10.15
C LEU A 302 -3.67 17.37 11.07
N GLY A 303 -3.55 16.90 12.32
CA GLY A 303 -2.50 17.33 13.25
C GLY A 303 -1.12 16.85 12.80
N GLN A 304 -0.55 17.47 11.77
CA GLN A 304 0.77 17.08 11.24
C GLN A 304 1.91 17.68 12.04
N ARG A 305 2.98 16.92 12.21
CA ARG A 305 4.26 17.43 12.72
C ARG A 305 5.45 16.79 11.99
N ASP A 306 6.58 17.47 12.07
CA ASP A 306 7.84 16.94 11.60
C ASP A 306 8.38 15.83 12.53
N PRO A 307 9.15 14.86 12.00
CA PRO A 307 9.78 13.83 12.81
C PRO A 307 10.88 14.42 13.69
N HIS A 308 10.84 14.09 14.98
CA HIS A 308 11.92 14.41 15.91
C HIS A 308 13.19 13.65 15.55
N PHE A 309 14.35 14.10 16.05
CA PHE A 309 15.64 13.49 15.73
C PHE A 309 15.71 11.97 16.02
N LYS A 310 15.02 11.49 17.07
CA LYS A 310 14.93 10.06 17.42
C LYS A 310 14.04 9.24 16.47
N GLU A 311 13.15 9.92 15.77
CA GLU A 311 12.16 9.31 14.86
C GLU A 311 12.67 9.28 13.41
N GLN A 312 13.65 10.13 13.09
CA GLN A 312 14.28 10.18 11.78
C GLN A 312 15.09 8.92 11.48
N GLY A 313 15.02 8.45 10.23
CA GLY A 313 15.86 7.37 9.70
C GLY A 313 17.25 7.85 9.25
N ASN A 314 17.88 8.75 10.02
CA ASN A 314 19.22 9.24 9.69
C ASN A 314 20.29 8.20 10.05
N VAL A 315 21.50 8.35 9.51
CA VAL A 315 22.58 7.36 9.68
C VAL A 315 22.87 7.05 11.15
N VAL A 316 22.92 8.08 11.99
CA VAL A 316 23.23 7.93 13.42
C VAL A 316 22.12 7.17 14.14
N MET A 317 20.87 7.55 13.90
CA MET A 317 19.72 6.96 14.57
C MET A 317 19.44 5.52 14.08
N SER A 318 19.62 5.24 12.80
CA SER A 318 19.50 3.87 12.28
C SER A 318 20.62 2.96 12.77
N LEU A 319 21.86 3.45 12.93
CA LEU A 319 22.93 2.66 13.59
C LEU A 319 22.61 2.40 15.06
N TYR A 320 22.09 3.40 15.77
CA TYR A 320 21.63 3.24 17.14
C TYR A 320 20.51 2.19 17.24
N ASN A 321 19.49 2.27 16.38
CA ASN A 321 18.38 1.32 16.35
C ASN A 321 18.86 -0.08 15.98
N LEU A 322 19.79 -0.20 15.03
CA LEU A 322 20.40 -1.46 14.66
C LEU A 322 21.14 -2.08 15.84
N ALA A 323 21.94 -1.30 16.57
CA ALA A 323 22.62 -1.78 17.77
C ALA A 323 21.63 -2.22 18.85
N CYS A 324 20.56 -1.45 19.10
CA CYS A 324 19.52 -1.79 20.06
C CYS A 324 18.77 -3.10 19.72
N LYS A 325 18.73 -3.52 18.45
CA LYS A 325 18.12 -4.82 18.07
C LYS A 325 18.96 -6.02 18.50
N TYR A 326 20.26 -5.84 18.76
CA TYR A 326 21.21 -6.93 19.05
C TYR A 326 21.84 -6.85 20.46
N ILE A 327 21.44 -5.87 21.28
CA ILE A 327 21.88 -5.68 22.68
C ILE A 327 20.72 -6.02 23.60
#